data_AF-A0AAD1HSS5-F1
#
_entry.id   AF-A0AAD1HSS5-F1
#
_cell.length_a   1.000
_cell.length_b   1.000
_cell.length_c   1.000
_cell.angle_alpha   90.00
_cell.angle_beta   90.00
_cell.angle_gamma   90.00
#
_symmetry.space_group_name_H-M   'P 1'
#
loop_
_entity.id
_entity.type
_entity.pdbx_description
1 polymer ?
#
loop_
_entity_poly.entity_id
_entity_poly.type
_entity_poly.pdbx_seq_one_letter_code
_entity_poly.pdbx_strand_id
1 'polypeptide(L)'
;MSIEQPDGLPSVDDFRSRAGHVDREFADARRYLSALCDDDNHSLGELMTEIHRSGRAMQVLAAMAVLALDFANLSADRLGGDVQTWLDQSEMTPDRADAERRQNELGGEA
;
A
#
# COMPACT_ATOMS: atom_id res chain seq x y z
N MET A 1 -18.71 32.11 -33.12
CA MET A 1 -17.70 32.04 -32.06
C MET A 1 -17.24 30.61 -31.97
N SER A 2 -16.11 30.29 -32.60
CA SER A 2 -15.48 28.98 -32.44
C SER A 2 -14.80 28.96 -31.08
N ILE A 3 -15.18 28.02 -30.23
CA ILE A 3 -14.48 27.79 -28.96
C ILE A 3 -13.16 27.13 -29.34
N GLU A 4 -12.06 27.89 -29.28
CA GLU A 4 -10.71 27.32 -29.29
C GLU A 4 -10.64 26.29 -28.15
N GLN A 5 -10.45 25.02 -28.51
CA GLN A 5 -10.09 23.99 -27.54
C GLN A 5 -8.77 24.44 -26.89
N PRO A 6 -8.65 24.41 -25.55
CA PRO A 6 -7.42 24.84 -24.90
C PRO A 6 -6.27 23.95 -25.37
N ASP A 7 -5.31 24.54 -26.08
CA ASP A 7 -4.07 23.87 -26.47
C ASP A 7 -3.38 23.37 -25.19
N GLY A 8 -3.42 22.06 -24.97
CA GLY A 8 -2.78 21.40 -23.82
C GLY A 8 -3.63 20.39 -23.07
N LEU A 9 -4.95 20.29 -23.35
CA LEU A 9 -5.76 19.21 -22.77
C LEU A 9 -5.57 17.91 -23.58
N PRO A 10 -5.31 16.76 -22.91
CA PRO A 10 -5.18 15.49 -23.61
C PRO A 10 -6.47 15.16 -24.37
N SER A 11 -6.34 14.48 -25.51
CA SER A 11 -7.52 14.00 -26.23
C SER A 11 -8.34 13.06 -25.35
N VAL A 12 -9.63 12.92 -25.62
CA VAL A 12 -10.52 12.02 -24.88
C VAL A 12 -9.99 10.58 -24.89
N ASP A 13 -9.39 10.15 -26.00
CA ASP A 13 -8.83 8.81 -26.14
C ASP A 13 -7.53 8.65 -25.33
N ASP A 14 -6.66 9.66 -25.30
CA ASP A 14 -5.46 9.67 -24.45
C ASP A 14 -5.84 9.67 -22.96
N PHE A 15 -6.87 10.42 -22.60
CA PHE A 15 -7.41 10.44 -21.24
C PHE A 15 -7.97 9.07 -20.86
N ARG A 16 -8.79 8.45 -21.71
CA ARG A 16 -9.36 7.11 -21.46
C ARG A 16 -8.30 6.04 -21.36
N SER A 17 -7.30 6.08 -22.23
CA SER A 17 -6.15 5.17 -22.18
C SER A 17 -5.38 5.32 -20.87
N ARG A 18 -5.02 6.56 -20.50
CA ARG A 18 -4.36 6.85 -19.22
C ARG A 18 -5.21 6.45 -18.02
N ALA A 19 -6.51 6.72 -18.03
CA ALA A 19 -7.43 6.35 -16.97
C ALA A 19 -7.51 4.82 -16.81
N GLY A 20 -7.64 4.07 -17.91
CA GLY A 20 -7.66 2.60 -17.87
C GLY A 20 -6.35 1.99 -17.38
N HIS A 21 -5.21 2.61 -17.68
CA HIS A 21 -3.92 2.21 -17.09
C HIS A 21 -3.89 2.45 -15.59
N VAL A 22 -4.33 3.62 -15.13
CA VAL A 22 -4.41 3.95 -13.70
C VAL A 22 -5.32 2.97 -12.96
N ASP A 23 -6.52 2.69 -13.47
CA ASP A 23 -7.46 1.76 -12.85
C ASP A 23 -6.89 0.35 -12.68
N ARG A 24 -6.08 -0.11 -13.65
CA ARG A 24 -5.41 -1.40 -13.58
C ARG A 24 -4.36 -1.43 -12.47
N GLU A 25 -3.50 -0.42 -12.36
CA GLU A 25 -2.50 -0.37 -11.29
C GLU A 25 -3.14 -0.34 -9.90
N PHE A 26 -4.25 0.41 -9.75
CA PHE A 26 -5.00 0.44 -8.50
C PHE A 26 -5.69 -0.90 -8.20
N ALA A 27 -6.16 -1.62 -9.22
CA ALA A 27 -6.71 -2.96 -9.05
C ALA A 27 -5.64 -3.97 -8.60
N ASP A 28 -4.47 -3.94 -9.23
CA ASP A 28 -3.35 -4.81 -8.87
C ASP A 28 -2.82 -4.49 -7.46
N ALA A 29 -2.75 -3.20 -7.09
CA ALA A 29 -2.42 -2.77 -5.73
C ALA A 29 -3.38 -3.32 -4.68
N ARG A 30 -4.70 -3.25 -4.92
CA ARG A 30 -5.71 -3.83 -4.01
C ARG A 30 -5.60 -5.35 -3.91
N ARG A 31 -5.37 -6.05 -5.03
CA ARG A 31 -5.17 -7.51 -5.04
C ARG A 31 -3.92 -7.90 -4.26
N TYR A 32 -2.84 -7.14 -4.40
CA TYR A 32 -1.59 -7.34 -3.66
C TYR A 32 -1.83 -7.21 -2.15
N LEU A 33 -2.45 -6.12 -1.71
CA LEU A 33 -2.74 -5.88 -0.30
C LEU A 33 -3.71 -6.93 0.28
N SER A 34 -4.70 -7.37 -0.50
CA SER A 34 -5.62 -8.43 -0.10
C SER A 34 -4.90 -9.76 0.11
N ALA A 35 -4.10 -10.20 -0.87
CA ALA A 35 -3.35 -11.45 -0.76
C ALA A 35 -2.34 -11.44 0.40
N LEU A 36 -1.74 -10.28 0.68
CA LEU A 36 -0.88 -10.09 1.84
C LEU A 36 -1.66 -10.19 3.16
N CYS A 37 -2.88 -9.63 3.21
CA CYS A 37 -3.76 -9.71 4.38
C CYS A 37 -4.26 -11.13 4.63
N ASP A 38 -4.51 -11.88 3.57
CA ASP A 38 -5.00 -13.27 3.62
C ASP A 38 -3.86 -14.30 3.81
N ASP A 39 -2.60 -13.84 3.92
CA ASP A 39 -1.37 -14.66 3.97
C ASP A 39 -1.26 -15.67 2.81
N ASP A 40 -1.90 -15.34 1.68
CA ASP A 40 -1.89 -16.12 0.45
C ASP A 40 -0.60 -15.83 -0.35
N ASN A 41 0.49 -16.39 0.15
CA ASN A 41 1.82 -16.27 -0.43
C ASN A 41 1.91 -16.80 -1.88
N HIS A 42 1.02 -17.73 -2.26
CA HIS A 42 0.99 -18.27 -3.62
C HIS A 42 0.42 -17.24 -4.60
N SER A 43 -0.79 -16.73 -4.35
CA SER A 43 -1.41 -15.70 -5.17
C SER A 43 -0.58 -14.41 -5.18
N LEU A 44 0.05 -14.07 -4.05
CA LEU A 44 0.95 -12.93 -3.95
C LEU A 44 2.17 -13.08 -4.88
N GLY A 45 2.81 -14.26 -4.90
CA GLY A 45 3.96 -14.55 -5.75
C GLY A 45 3.62 -14.52 -7.25
N GLU A 46 2.45 -15.05 -7.63
CA GLU A 46 1.97 -14.99 -9.02
C GLU A 46 1.74 -13.55 -9.47
N LEU A 47 1.06 -12.75 -8.64
CA LEU A 47 0.77 -11.35 -8.92
C LEU A 47 2.05 -10.51 -9.03
N MET A 48 3.02 -10.70 -8.12
CA MET A 48 4.32 -10.04 -8.20
C MET A 48 5.05 -10.35 -9.51
N THR A 49 5.00 -11.62 -9.95
CA THR A 49 5.62 -12.04 -11.21
C THR A 49 4.93 -11.39 -12.41
N GLU A 50 3.60 -11.29 -12.43
CA GLU A 50 2.84 -10.61 -13.49
C GLU A 50 3.18 -9.12 -13.55
N ILE A 51 3.16 -8.44 -12.41
CA ILE A 51 3.48 -7.02 -12.31
C ILE A 51 4.90 -6.76 -12.79
N HIS A 52 5.87 -7.56 -12.35
CA HIS A 52 7.27 -7.43 -12.76
C HIS A 52 7.45 -7.68 -14.26
N ARG A 53 6.86 -8.75 -14.81
CA ARG A 53 6.95 -9.08 -16.25
C ARG A 53 6.37 -7.98 -17.13
N SER A 54 5.32 -7.31 -16.65
CA SER A 54 4.71 -6.19 -17.37
C SER A 54 5.48 -4.87 -17.27
N GLY A 55 6.54 -4.79 -16.45
CA GLY A 55 7.33 -3.58 -16.23
C GLY A 55 6.59 -2.50 -15.41
N ARG A 56 5.49 -2.86 -14.74
CA ARG A 56 4.58 -1.91 -14.07
C ARG A 56 4.80 -1.81 -12.55
N ALA A 57 5.87 -2.42 -12.04
CA ALA A 57 6.12 -2.51 -10.60
C ALA A 57 6.15 -1.14 -9.91
N MET A 58 6.76 -0.14 -10.53
CA MET A 58 6.84 1.20 -9.95
C MET A 58 5.47 1.91 -9.95
N GLN A 59 4.64 1.66 -10.96
CA GLN A 59 3.30 2.22 -11.08
C GLN A 59 2.33 1.60 -10.08
N VAL A 60 2.37 0.26 -9.89
CA VAL A 60 1.61 -0.42 -8.83
C VAL A 60 2.06 0.07 -7.45
N LEU A 61 3.37 0.24 -7.23
CA LEU A 61 3.90 0.75 -5.96
C LEU A 61 3.40 2.18 -5.69
N ALA A 62 3.39 3.04 -6.70
CA ALA A 62 2.82 4.38 -6.57
C ALA A 62 1.31 4.33 -6.26
N ALA A 63 0.55 3.45 -6.91
CA ALA A 63 -0.87 3.25 -6.62
C ALA A 63 -1.10 2.77 -5.17
N MET A 64 -0.27 1.85 -4.66
CA MET A 64 -0.27 1.44 -3.26
C MET A 64 -0.01 2.60 -2.31
N ALA A 65 0.98 3.45 -2.60
CA ALA A 65 1.28 4.62 -1.78
C ALA A 65 0.10 5.61 -1.73
N VAL A 66 -0.61 5.80 -2.84
CA VAL A 66 -1.81 6.64 -2.88
C VAL A 66 -2.93 6.03 -2.03
N LEU A 67 -3.17 4.71 -2.12
CA LEU A 67 -4.15 4.03 -1.28
C LEU A 67 -3.83 4.16 0.22
N ALA A 68 -2.55 4.03 0.59
CA ALA A 68 -2.10 4.19 1.97
C ALA A 68 -2.30 5.63 2.47
N LEU A 69 -2.01 6.63 1.65
CA LEU A 69 -2.22 8.04 1.98
C LEU A 69 -3.71 8.38 2.12
N ASP A 70 -4.56 7.89 1.21
CA ASP A 70 -6.02 8.06 1.29
C ASP A 70 -6.58 7.44 2.58
N PHE A 71 -6.13 6.23 2.91
CA PHE A 71 -6.48 5.60 4.18
C PHE A 71 -6.02 6.42 5.39
N ALA A 72 -4.79 6.95 5.40
CA ALA A 72 -4.27 7.75 6.50
C ALA A 72 -5.10 9.04 6.70
N ASN A 73 -5.47 9.72 5.60
CA ASN A 73 -6.31 10.92 5.66
C ASN A 73 -7.72 10.59 6.19
N LEU A 74 -8.36 9.54 5.67
CA LEU A 74 -9.66 9.07 6.15
C LEU A 74 -9.62 8.62 7.61
N SER A 75 -8.51 8.02 8.02
CA SER A 75 -8.28 7.59 9.40
C SER A 75 -8.09 8.78 10.32
N ALA A 76 -7.33 9.79 9.91
CA ALA A 76 -7.18 11.04 10.68
C ALA A 76 -8.53 11.76 10.86
N ASP A 77 -9.36 11.80 9.80
CA ASP A 77 -10.69 12.40 9.83
C ASP A 77 -11.67 11.63 10.74
N ARG A 78 -11.56 10.30 10.83
CA ARG A 78 -12.46 9.44 11.64
C ARG A 78 -11.96 9.16 13.06
N LEU A 79 -10.65 9.15 13.28
CA LEU A 79 -10.02 8.88 14.58
C LEU A 79 -9.69 10.17 15.35
N GLY A 80 -9.86 11.35 14.74
CA GLY A 80 -9.82 12.63 15.43
C GLY A 80 -8.46 13.00 16.02
N GLY A 81 -7.36 12.55 15.41
CA GLY A 81 -6.01 12.83 15.91
C GLY A 81 -4.92 12.24 15.03
N ASP A 82 -3.86 13.03 14.87
CA ASP A 82 -2.68 12.81 14.04
C ASP A 82 -2.15 11.37 14.10
N VAL A 83 -2.23 10.65 12.98
CA VAL A 83 -1.74 9.27 12.82
C VAL A 83 -0.26 9.17 13.20
N GLN A 84 0.51 10.24 13.03
CA GLN A 84 1.90 10.31 13.49
C GLN A 84 2.00 10.18 15.01
N THR A 85 1.10 10.82 15.76
CA THR A 85 1.04 10.69 17.23
C THR A 85 0.66 9.26 17.64
N TRP A 86 -0.18 8.57 16.86
CA TRP A 86 -0.51 7.17 17.12
C TRP A 86 0.65 6.21 16.79
N LEU A 87 1.41 6.46 15.71
CA LEU A 87 2.60 5.69 15.37
C LEU A 87 3.75 5.92 16.36
N ASP A 88 3.95 7.16 16.81
CA ASP A 88 4.93 7.52 17.84
C ASP A 88 4.54 6.94 19.22
N GLN A 89 3.25 6.85 19.54
CA GLN A 89 2.76 6.17 20.75
C GLN A 89 2.74 4.64 20.63
N SER A 90 2.80 4.12 19.41
CA SER A 90 2.89 2.68 19.12
C SER A 90 4.33 2.19 19.06
N GLU A 91 5.32 2.98 19.52
CA GLU A 91 6.67 2.48 19.81
C GLU A 91 6.55 1.16 20.57
N MET A 92 6.94 0.10 19.87
CA MET A 92 6.94 -1.31 20.23
C MET A 92 6.86 -1.52 21.73
N THR A 93 5.67 -1.91 22.22
CA THR A 93 5.63 -2.66 23.48
C THR A 93 6.47 -3.91 23.19
N PRO A 94 7.66 -4.07 23.79
CA PRO A 94 8.47 -5.24 23.52
C PRO A 94 7.60 -6.44 23.85
N ASP A 95 7.46 -7.34 22.87
CA ASP A 95 6.66 -8.55 23.02
C ASP A 95 7.07 -9.23 24.33
N ARG A 96 6.18 -9.15 25.31
CA ARG A 96 6.44 -9.65 26.66
C ARG A 96 6.73 -11.15 26.61
N ALA A 97 6.24 -11.84 25.57
CA ALA A 97 6.55 -13.24 25.31
C ALA A 97 8.04 -13.47 24.98
N ASP A 98 8.73 -12.51 24.36
CA ASP A 98 10.13 -12.60 23.95
C ASP A 98 11.08 -12.24 25.12
N ALA A 99 10.63 -11.38 26.04
CA ALA A 99 11.34 -11.05 27.28
C ALA A 99 11.28 -12.18 28.32
N GLU A 100 10.13 -12.86 28.44
CA GLU A 100 9.96 -14.02 29.33
C GLU A 100 10.72 -15.26 28.80
N ARG A 101 10.83 -15.42 27.47
CA ARG A 101 11.63 -16.51 26.88
C ARG A 101 13.13 -16.36 27.14
N ARG A 102 13.68 -15.13 27.01
CA ARG A 102 15.09 -14.84 27.32
C ARG A 102 15.42 -14.95 28.82
N GLN A 103 14.46 -14.75 29.72
CA GLN A 103 14.68 -14.95 31.17
C GLN A 103 14.74 -16.43 31.57
N ASN A 104 14.03 -17.32 30.85
CA ASN A 104 14.06 -18.76 31.13
C ASN A 104 15.28 -19.50 30.54
N GLU A 105 15.99 -18.89 29.57
CA GLU A 105 17.15 -19.50 28.91
C GLU A 105 18.50 -19.18 29.59
N LEU A 106 18.54 -18.26 30.56
CA LEU A 106 19.76 -17.88 31.30
C LEU A 106 19.88 -18.53 32.69
N GLY A 107 18.98 -19.46 33.03
CA GLY A 107 18.92 -20.15 34.33
C GLY A 107 19.53 -21.54 34.35
N GLY A 108 20.53 -21.83 33.50
CA GLY A 108 21.02 -23.18 33.34
C GLY A 108 22.46 -23.29 32.86
N GLU A 109 23.42 -22.80 33.64
CA GLU A 109 24.77 -23.39 33.66
C GLU A 109 25.24 -23.49 35.12
N ALA A 110 25.63 -24.72 35.48
CA ALA A 110 26.19 -25.12 36.76
C ALA A 110 27.70 -24.92 36.80
#